data_AF-A0A661BK37-F1
#
_entry.id   AF-A0A661BK37-F1
#
_cell.length_a   1.000
_cell.length_b   1.000
_cell.length_c   1.000
_cell.angle_alpha   90.00
_cell.angle_beta   90.00
_cell.angle_gamma   90.00
#
_symmetry.space_group_name_H-M   'P 1'
#
loop_
_entity.id
_entity.type
_entity.pdbx_description
1 polymer ?
#
loop_
_entity_poly.entity_id
_entity_poly.type
_entity_poly.pdbx_seq_one_letter_code
_entity_poly.pdbx_strand_id
1 'polypeptide(L)' 'MASDNLTSAEYIKHHLQNLTFGAHPDGSLGIAHSAAEAKAMGFWAIHVDTMFWSIFLGGMFLWLFRKAAVKASSETPSG' A
#
# COMPACT_ATOMS: atom_id res chain seq x y z
N MET A 1 -0.84 23.32 18.85
CA MET A 1 0.44 22.82 19.38
C MET A 1 0.96 21.75 18.44
N ALA A 2 1.83 22.11 17.50
CA ALA A 2 2.42 21.16 16.53
C ALA A 2 3.78 21.70 16.09
N SER A 3 4.80 21.39 16.87
CA SER A 3 6.20 21.68 16.53
C SER A 3 7.12 20.74 17.34
N ASP A 4 6.85 19.44 17.31
CA ASP A 4 7.88 18.49 17.73
C ASP A 4 8.90 18.41 16.60
N ASN A 5 10.14 18.78 16.92
CA ASN A 5 11.28 18.64 16.04
C ASN A 5 11.45 17.15 15.73
N LEU A 6 10.90 16.65 14.62
CA LEU A 6 11.18 15.30 14.15
C LEU A 6 12.69 15.21 13.92
N THR A 7 13.39 14.61 14.88
CA THR A 7 14.79 14.24 14.68
C THR A 7 14.83 13.33 13.45
N SER A 8 15.88 13.43 12.63
CA SER A 8 15.98 12.59 11.42
C SER A 8 15.82 11.10 11.73
N ALA A 9 16.23 10.67 12.92
CA ALA A 9 16.06 9.30 13.42
C ALA A 9 14.59 8.91 13.63
N GLU A 10 13.75 9.81 14.14
CA GLU A 10 12.32 9.58 14.34
C GLU A 10 11.55 9.58 13.02
N TYR A 11 11.92 10.48 12.10
CA TYR A 11 11.38 10.50 10.74
C TYR A 11 11.65 9.19 9.99
N ILE A 12 12.87 8.65 10.10
CA ILE A 12 13.25 7.36 9.51
C ILE A 12 12.40 6.23 10.11
N LYS A 13 12.23 6.21 11.44
CA LYS A 13 11.42 5.19 12.11
C LYS A 13 9.95 5.23 11.69
N HIS A 14 9.38 6.42 11.52
CA HIS A 14 8.00 6.57 11.07
C HIS A 14 7.82 6.11 9.61
N HIS A 15 8.80 6.36 8.73
CA HIS A 15 8.72 5.93 7.32
C HIS A 15 8.93 4.44 7.10
N LEU A 16 9.59 3.76 8.04
CA LEU A 16 9.75 2.30 8.00
C LEU A 16 8.51 1.55 8.50
N GLN A 17 7.45 2.26 8.90
CA GLN A 17 6.19 1.67 9.34
C GLN A 17 5.21 1.58 8.16
N ASN A 18 4.73 0.36 7.90
CA ASN A 18 3.67 0.10 6.94
C ASN A 18 2.29 0.28 7.57
N LEU A 19 1.29 0.57 6.74
CA LEU A 19 -0.11 0.55 7.17
C LEU A 19 -0.60 -0.91 7.23
N THR A 20 -0.61 -1.48 8.43
CA THR A 20 -1.00 -2.89 8.65
C THR A 20 -2.41 -2.96 9.24
N PHE A 21 -3.28 -3.76 8.63
CA PHE A 21 -4.59 -4.13 9.16
C PHE A 21 -4.59 -5.58 9.61
N GLY A 22 -5.13 -5.88 10.79
CA GLY A 22 -5.14 -7.24 11.30
C GLY A 22 -5.95 -7.43 12.57
N ALA A 23 -5.99 -8.67 13.04
CA ALA A 23 -6.59 -9.04 14.30
C ALA A 23 -5.62 -8.73 15.45
N HIS A 24 -6.04 -7.86 16.36
CA HIS A 24 -5.32 -7.59 17.58
C HIS A 24 -5.43 -8.78 18.55
N PRO A 25 -4.51 -8.91 19.52
CA PRO A 25 -4.54 -10.00 20.51
C PRO A 25 -5.81 -10.04 21.37
N ASP A 26 -6.56 -8.94 21.44
CA ASP A 26 -7.84 -8.82 22.13
C ASP A 26 -9.04 -9.30 21.29
N GLY A 27 -8.81 -9.74 20.05
CA GLY A 27 -9.83 -10.19 19.11
C GLY A 27 -10.48 -9.06 18.30
N SER A 28 -10.07 -7.80 18.48
CA SER A 28 -10.56 -6.68 17.68
C SER A 28 -9.85 -6.60 16.32
N LEU A 29 -10.60 -6.26 15.27
CA LEU A 29 -10.03 -5.99 13.95
C LEU A 29 -9.76 -4.49 13.84
N GLY A 30 -8.52 -4.13 13.49
CA GLY A 30 -8.13 -2.73 13.42
C GLY A 30 -6.84 -2.50 12.65
N ILE A 31 -6.52 -1.22 12.49
CA ILE A 31 -5.25 -0.79 11.88
C ILE A 31 -4.23 -0.65 13.01
N ALA A 32 -3.04 -1.23 12.84
CA ALA A 32 -1.94 -1.06 13.76
C ALA A 32 -1.45 0.39 13.71
N HIS A 33 -1.37 1.05 14.86
CA HIS A 33 -0.83 2.41 14.96
C HIS A 33 0.64 2.42 15.36
N SER A 34 1.22 1.25 15.64
CA SER A 34 2.64 1.09 15.94
C SER A 34 3.23 -0.18 15.32
N ALA A 35 4.54 -0.19 15.07
CA ALA A 35 5.27 -1.38 14.63
C ALA A 35 5.14 -2.56 15.62
N ALA A 36 4.95 -2.28 16.91
CA ALA A 36 4.75 -3.31 17.93
C ALA A 36 3.39 -3.99 17.78
N GLU A 37 2.32 -3.22 17.55
CA GLU A 37 0.97 -3.75 17.29
C GLU A 37 0.93 -4.53 15.96
N ALA A 38 1.54 -3.98 14.90
CA ALA A 38 1.63 -4.68 13.62
C ALA A 38 2.33 -6.04 13.74
N LYS A 39 3.37 -6.12 14.58
CA LYS A 39 4.06 -7.39 14.89
C LYS A 39 3.22 -8.32 15.76
N ALA A 40 2.42 -7.77 16.68
CA ALA A 40 1.53 -8.54 17.55
C ALA A 40 0.34 -9.18 16.82
N MET A 41 -0.09 -8.59 15.69
CA MET A 41 -1.13 -9.16 14.81
C MET A 41 -0.71 -10.50 14.15
N GLY A 42 0.59 -10.83 14.19
CA GLY A 42 1.10 -12.13 13.76
C GLY A 42 0.80 -12.46 12.29
N PHE A 43 0.29 -13.65 12.03
CA PHE A 43 0.00 -14.13 10.67
C PHE A 43 -1.10 -13.31 9.95
N TRP A 44 -1.96 -12.61 10.69
CA TRP A 44 -3.06 -11.81 10.14
C TRP A 44 -2.72 -10.33 9.95
N ALA A 45 -1.42 -9.98 9.95
CA ALA A 45 -0.92 -8.65 9.63
C ALA A 45 -0.93 -8.39 8.11
N ILE A 46 -2.01 -7.78 7.60
CA ILE A 46 -2.14 -7.45 6.17
C ILE A 46 -1.60 -6.04 5.92
N HIS A 47 -0.56 -5.93 5.10
CA HIS A 47 -0.01 -4.65 4.63
C HIS A 47 -0.90 -4.04 3.55
N VAL A 48 -1.83 -3.17 3.97
CA VAL A 48 -2.85 -2.59 3.10
C VAL A 48 -2.24 -1.66 2.07
N ASP A 49 -1.21 -0.91 2.45
CA ASP A 49 -0.45 -0.01 1.57
C ASP A 49 0.13 -0.75 0.35
N THR A 50 0.81 -1.86 0.60
CA THR A 50 1.47 -2.67 -0.42
C THR A 50 0.44 -3.41 -1.28
N MET A 51 -0.62 -3.92 -0.66
CA MET A 51 -1.74 -4.55 -1.37
C MET A 51 -2.45 -3.56 -2.30
N PHE A 52 -2.68 -2.33 -1.85
CA PHE A 52 -3.29 -1.28 -2.66
C PHE A 52 -2.45 -0.99 -3.90
N TRP A 53 -1.14 -0.74 -3.74
CA TRP A 53 -0.26 -0.47 -4.88
C TRP A 53 -0.15 -1.66 -5.83
N SER A 54 -0.10 -2.89 -5.31
CA SER A 54 -0.06 -4.11 -6.12
C SER A 54 -1.30 -4.23 -7.02
N ILE A 55 -2.50 -4.11 -6.43
CA ILE A 55 -3.76 -4.22 -7.17
C ILE A 55 -3.94 -3.05 -8.14
N PHE A 56 -3.62 -1.83 -7.69
CA PHE A 56 -3.73 -0.64 -8.52
C PHE A 56 -2.85 -0.72 -9.77
N LEU A 57 -1.57 -1.07 -9.60
CA LEU A 57 -0.62 -1.17 -10.71
C LEU A 57 -0.97 -2.34 -11.64
N GLY A 58 -1.39 -3.49 -11.10
CA GLY A 58 -1.87 -4.62 -11.89
C GLY A 58 -3.11 -4.27 -12.71
N GLY A 59 -4.09 -3.59 -12.10
CA GLY A 59 -5.28 -3.10 -12.78
C GLY A 59 -4.96 -2.06 -13.86
N MET A 60 -4.06 -1.13 -13.57
CA MET A 60 -3.60 -0.12 -14.52
C MET A 60 -2.88 -0.75 -15.73
N PHE A 61 -2.05 -1.76 -15.49
CA PHE A 61 -1.40 -2.53 -16.56
C PHE A 61 -2.44 -3.18 -17.48
N LEU A 62 -3.38 -3.93 -16.92
CA LEU A 62 -4.43 -4.59 -17.71
C LEU A 62 -5.29 -3.57 -18.47
N TRP A 63 -5.60 -2.42 -17.85
CA TRP A 63 -6.37 -1.36 -18.47
C TRP A 63 -5.63 -0.73 -19.66
N LEU A 64 -4.34 -0.42 -19.53
CA LEU A 64 -3.53 0.12 -20.62
C LEU A 64 -3.44 -0.85 -21.81
N PHE A 65 -3.18 -2.13 -21.54
CA PHE A 65 -3.08 -3.15 -22.58
C PHE A 65 -4.43 -3.41 -23.25
N ARG A 66 -5.53 -3.42 -22.48
CA ARG A 66 -6.88 -3.50 -23.04
C ARG A 66 -7.17 -2.32 -23.95
N LYS A 67 -6.82 -1.09 -23.54
CA LYS A 67 -7.02 0.12 -24.34
C LYS A 67 -6.25 0.04 -25.66
N ALA A 68 -5.00 -0.41 -25.62
CA ALA A 68 -4.18 -0.61 -26.82
C ALA A 68 -4.75 -1.70 -27.73
N ALA A 69 -5.14 -2.85 -27.17
CA ALA A 69 -5.70 -3.97 -27.92
C ALA A 69 -7.01 -3.61 -28.64
N VAL A 70 -7.88 -2.82 -28.01
CA VAL A 70 -9.15 -2.38 -28.61
C VAL A 70 -8.94 -1.29 -29.67
N LYS A 71 -7.92 -0.43 -29.51
CA LYS A 71 -7.60 0.65 -30.47
C LYS A 71 -6.69 0.17 -31.61
N ALA A 72 -6.12 -1.03 -31.53
CA ALA A 72 -5.24 -1.56 -32.55
C ALA A 72 -6.00 -1.79 -33.86
N SER A 73 -5.59 -1.08 -34.92
CA SER A 73 -5.98 -1.34 -36.31
C SER A 73 -4.76 -1.81 -37.10
N SER A 74 -4.97 -2.54 -38.20
CA SER A 74 -3.89 -2.93 -39.13
C SER A 74 -3.35 -1.77 -39.96
N GLU A 75 -4.01 -0.61 -39.93
CA GLU A 75 -3.57 0.62 -40.56
C GLU A 75 -2.38 1.25 -39.81
N THR A 76 -1.57 2.04 -40.50
CA THR A 76 -0.36 2.65 -39.97
C THR A 76 -0.67 3.48 -38.71
N PRO A 77 -0.12 3.14 -37.53
CA PRO A 77 -0.44 3.83 -36.30
C PRO A 77 0.10 5.28 -36.31
N SER A 78 -0.76 6.26 -36.04
CA SER A 78 -0.36 7.64 -35.75
C SER A 78 -0.20 7.81 -34.24
N GLY A 79 0.99 8.27 -33.80
CA GLY A 79 1.34 8.50 -32.40
C GLY A 79 0.47 9.53 -31.69
#